data_AF-A0A6A4ZK38-F1
#
_entry.id   AF-A0A6A4ZK38-F1
#
_cell.length_a   1.000
_cell.length_b   1.000
_cell.length_c   1.000
_cell.angle_alpha   90.00
_cell.angle_beta   90.00
_cell.angle_gamma   90.00
#
_symmetry.space_group_name_H-M   'P 1'
#
loop_
_entity.id
_entity.type
_entity.pdbx_description
1 polymer ?
#
loop_
_entity_poly.entity_id
_entity_poly.type
_entity_poly.pdbx_seq_one_letter_code
_entity_poly.pdbx_strand_id
1 'polypeptide(L)'
;MSVTWEQAAWASSLHQVLQTENDDDDDKGDKDVLALANLMREFGVRLDVAHKNVGHKRYSFNALQRKLLPPMYRPPMSTIQDMVTSVALRDS
;
A
#
# COMPACT_ATOMS: atom_id res chain seq x y z
N MET A 1 -1.01 4.77 -3.47
CA MET A 1 -0.11 4.62 -2.32
C MET A 1 -0.32 5.72 -1.30
N SER A 2 -0.35 6.99 -1.74
CA SER A 2 -0.72 8.15 -0.91
C SER A 2 -2.11 8.03 -0.31
N VAL A 3 -3.16 7.75 -1.11
CA VAL A 3 -4.52 7.68 -0.56
C VAL A 3 -4.68 6.60 0.51
N THR A 4 -4.11 5.40 0.30
CA THR A 4 -4.18 4.35 1.34
C THR A 4 -3.33 4.68 2.57
N TRP A 5 -2.29 5.51 2.41
CA TRP A 5 -1.52 6.05 3.52
C TRP A 5 -2.33 7.09 4.29
N GLU A 6 -2.90 8.08 3.61
CA GLU A 6 -3.73 9.13 4.21
C GLU A 6 -4.94 8.53 4.93
N GLN A 7 -5.62 7.55 4.32
CA GLN A 7 -6.71 6.82 4.96
C GLN A 7 -6.27 6.10 6.23
N ALA A 8 -5.10 5.45 6.20
CA ALA A 8 -4.54 4.78 7.37
C ALA A 8 -4.14 5.80 8.46
N ALA A 9 -3.53 6.92 8.08
CA ALA A 9 -3.14 8.00 9.00
C ALA A 9 -4.37 8.61 9.68
N TRP A 10 -5.45 8.85 8.92
CA TRP A 10 -6.71 9.37 9.46
C TRP A 10 -7.37 8.35 10.40
N ALA A 11 -7.38 7.07 10.04
CA ALA A 11 -7.92 6.01 10.88
C ALA A 11 -7.13 5.85 12.19
N SER A 12 -5.80 5.92 12.12
CA SER A 12 -4.90 5.85 13.28
C SER A 12 -5.06 7.08 14.18
N SER A 13 -5.12 8.29 13.61
CA SER A 13 -5.40 9.51 14.35
C SER A 13 -6.76 9.47 15.06
N LEU A 14 -7.80 8.97 14.38
CA LEU A 14 -9.11 8.77 15.01
C LEU A 14 -9.05 7.75 16.15
N HIS A 15 -8.28 6.67 15.98
CA HIS A 15 -8.09 5.66 17.02
C HIS A 15 -7.42 6.25 18.26
N GLN A 16 -6.40 7.09 18.07
CA GLN A 16 -5.74 7.82 19.16
C GLN A 16 -6.67 8.83 19.84
N VAL A 17 -7.55 9.51 19.10
CA VAL A 17 -8.56 10.40 19.71
C VAL A 17 -9.57 9.61 20.56
N LEU A 18 -9.89 8.38 20.17
CA LEU A 18 -10.83 7.52 20.89
C LEU A 18 -10.18 6.73 22.04
N GLN A 19 -8.87 6.50 22.00
CA GLN A 19 -8.12 5.79 23.03
C GLN A 19 -7.26 6.75 23.85
N THR A 20 -7.62 6.93 25.11
CA THR A 20 -6.94 7.79 26.09
C THR A 20 -5.62 7.18 26.59
N GLU A 21 -4.76 6.62 25.74
CA GLU A 21 -3.46 6.08 26.15
C GLU A 21 -2.34 6.74 25.33
N ASN A 22 -1.61 7.65 26.00
CA ASN A 22 -0.48 8.40 25.44
C ASN A 22 0.77 7.50 25.45
N ASP A 23 1.12 6.95 24.30
CA ASP A 23 2.40 6.31 24.04
C ASP A 23 3.08 7.14 22.92
N ASP A 24 3.74 8.23 23.31
CA ASP A 24 4.32 9.26 22.41
C ASP A 24 5.63 8.78 21.75
N ASP A 25 5.56 7.76 20.91
CA ASP A 25 6.67 7.35 20.03
C ASP A 25 6.27 7.52 18.56
N ASP A 26 6.63 8.65 17.96
CA ASP A 26 6.31 9.03 16.57
C ASP A 26 6.73 7.94 15.55
N ASP A 27 7.85 7.24 15.78
CA ASP A 27 8.33 6.17 14.89
C ASP A 27 7.47 4.89 14.97
N LYS A 28 6.83 4.64 16.12
CA LYS A 28 5.87 3.54 16.30
C LYS A 28 4.56 3.86 15.58
N GLY A 29 4.07 5.10 15.70
CA GLY A 29 2.89 5.57 14.98
C GLY A 29 3.01 5.42 13.46
N ASP A 30 4.13 5.84 12.89
CA ASP A 30 4.38 5.71 11.45
C ASP A 30 4.42 4.27 10.96
N LYS A 31 4.94 3.33 11.77
CA LYS A 31 4.95 1.90 11.44
C LYS A 31 3.54 1.30 11.45
N ASP A 32 2.71 1.69 12.41
CA ASP A 32 1.32 1.22 12.50
C ASP A 32 0.48 1.75 11.33
N VAL A 33 0.67 3.02 10.97
CA VAL A 33 0.07 3.63 9.77
C VAL A 33 0.52 2.88 8.50
N LEU A 34 1.81 2.54 8.39
CA LEU A 34 2.32 1.77 7.25
C LEU A 34 1.71 0.36 7.20
N ALA A 35 1.59 -0.31 8.34
CA ALA A 35 1.02 -1.65 8.44
C ALA A 35 -0.44 -1.64 8.00
N LEU A 36 -1.24 -0.69 8.50
CA LEU A 36 -2.63 -0.53 8.12
C LEU A 36 -2.77 -0.17 6.63
N ALA A 37 -1.94 0.75 6.14
CA ALA A 37 -1.93 1.11 4.72
C ALA A 37 -1.62 -0.12 3.84
N ASN A 38 -0.66 -0.96 4.24
CA ASN A 38 -0.30 -2.19 3.54
C ASN A 38 -1.42 -3.23 3.56
N LEU A 39 -2.13 -3.39 4.68
CA LEU A 39 -3.34 -4.22 4.75
C LEU A 39 -4.38 -3.76 3.71
N MET A 40 -4.63 -2.45 3.64
CA MET A 40 -5.56 -1.88 2.65
C MET A 40 -5.07 -2.03 1.20
N ARG A 41 -3.75 -2.02 0.98
CA ARG A 41 -3.17 -2.18 -0.36
C ARG A 41 -3.24 -3.62 -0.86
N GLU A 42 -3.25 -4.59 0.04
CA GLU A 42 -3.27 -6.02 -0.27
C GLU A 42 -4.68 -6.61 -0.30
N PHE A 43 -5.54 -6.20 0.63
CA PHE A 43 -6.89 -6.78 0.79
C PHE A 43 -8.02 -5.78 0.56
N GLY A 44 -7.69 -4.50 0.37
CA GLY A 44 -8.68 -3.47 0.08
C GLY A 44 -9.08 -3.40 -1.40
N VAL A 45 -10.04 -2.53 -1.68
CA VAL A 45 -10.69 -2.35 -2.99
C VAL A 45 -9.77 -1.86 -4.13
N ARG A 46 -8.54 -1.41 -3.82
CA ARG A 46 -7.61 -0.87 -4.82
C ARG A 46 -7.18 -1.91 -5.87
N LEU A 47 -7.08 -3.19 -5.48
CA LEU A 47 -6.73 -4.27 -6.41
C LEU A 47 -7.87 -4.58 -7.39
N ASP A 48 -9.13 -4.39 -6.99
CA ASP A 48 -10.27 -4.56 -7.89
C ASP A 48 -10.32 -3.45 -8.95
N VAL A 49 -9.90 -2.23 -8.60
CA VAL A 49 -9.73 -1.14 -9.58
C VAL A 49 -8.63 -1.49 -10.58
N ALA A 50 -7.51 -2.05 -10.11
CA ALA A 50 -6.43 -2.49 -11.00
C ALA A 50 -6.91 -3.59 -11.95
N HIS A 51 -7.70 -4.55 -11.46
CA HIS A 51 -8.29 -5.61 -12.29
C HIS A 51 -9.23 -5.06 -13.36
N LYS A 52 -10.08 -4.08 -13.02
CA LYS A 52 -10.97 -3.45 -14.00
C LYS A 52 -10.22 -2.72 -15.12
N ASN A 53 -9.07 -2.10 -14.80
CA ASN A 53 -8.35 -1.25 -15.74
C ASN A 53 -7.30 -2.01 -16.57
N VAL A 54 -6.66 -3.02 -15.97
CA VAL A 54 -5.47 -3.71 -16.55
C VAL A 54 -5.74 -5.20 -16.74
N GLY A 55 -6.88 -5.72 -16.29
CA GLY A 55 -7.24 -7.14 -16.38
C GLY A 55 -6.65 -8.02 -15.28
N HIS A 56 -5.79 -7.48 -14.40
CA HIS A 56 -5.12 -8.24 -13.34
C HIS A 56 -5.28 -7.60 -11.96
N LYS A 57 -5.46 -8.42 -10.91
CA LYS A 57 -5.51 -7.97 -9.49
C LYS A 57 -4.10 -7.65 -8.95
N ARG A 58 -3.33 -6.85 -9.67
CA ARG A 58 -1.99 -6.40 -9.31
C ARG A 58 -1.80 -4.95 -9.77
N TYR A 59 -1.05 -4.18 -9.01
CA TYR A 59 -0.67 -2.84 -9.44
C TYR A 59 0.23 -2.92 -10.69
N SER A 60 0.09 -1.92 -11.56
CA SER A 60 0.72 -1.87 -12.89
C SER A 60 2.20 -1.51 -12.89
N PHE A 61 2.81 -1.30 -11.72
CA PHE A 61 4.23 -1.00 -11.62
C PHE A 61 5.05 -2.22 -11.18
N ASN A 62 6.27 -2.29 -11.69
CA ASN A 62 7.18 -3.42 -11.45
C ASN A 62 8.06 -3.24 -10.19
N ALA A 63 8.84 -4.26 -9.88
CA ALA A 63 9.72 -4.28 -8.71
C ALA A 63 10.76 -3.13 -8.69
N LEU A 64 11.24 -2.67 -9.85
CA LEU A 64 12.18 -1.54 -9.92
C LEU A 64 11.49 -0.21 -9.60
N GLN A 65 10.34 0.05 -10.21
CA GLN A 65 9.55 1.27 -9.95
C GLN A 65 9.16 1.37 -8.47
N ARG A 66 8.82 0.23 -7.84
CA ARG A 66 8.58 0.13 -6.40
C ARG A 66 9.80 0.54 -5.55
N LYS A 67 11.01 0.15 -5.94
CA LYS A 67 12.23 0.48 -5.17
C LYS A 67 12.50 1.98 -5.13
N LEU A 68 12.10 2.71 -6.17
CA LEU A 68 12.24 4.16 -6.26
C LEU A 68 11.20 4.94 -5.43
N LEU A 69 10.18 4.27 -4.89
CA LEU A 69 9.19 4.91 -4.03
C LEU A 69 9.73 5.12 -2.61
N PRO A 70 9.33 6.23 -1.95
CA PRO A 70 9.54 6.42 -0.52
C PRO A 70 8.98 5.24 0.29
N PRO A 71 9.59 4.89 1.44
CA PRO A 71 9.18 3.74 2.23
C PRO A 71 7.68 3.70 2.55
N MET A 72 7.08 4.82 2.96
CA MET A 72 5.65 4.91 3.29
C MET A 72 4.72 4.62 2.11
N TYR A 73 5.20 4.85 0.88
CA TYR A 73 4.45 4.65 -0.35
C TYR A 73 4.84 3.38 -1.09
N ARG A 74 5.62 2.49 -0.47
CA ARG A 74 6.00 1.21 -1.06
C ARG A 74 4.96 0.14 -0.68
N PRO A 75 4.29 -0.53 -1.63
CA PRO A 75 3.25 -1.52 -1.30
C PRO A 75 3.88 -2.84 -0.85
N PRO A 76 3.12 -3.90 -0.56
CA PRO A 76 3.64 -5.26 -0.41
C PRO A 76 4.02 -5.92 -1.75
N MET A 77 5.00 -6.82 -1.77
CA MET A 77 5.49 -7.43 -3.03
C MET A 77 4.42 -8.33 -3.69
N SER A 78 3.56 -8.93 -2.87
CA SER A 78 2.40 -9.73 -3.28
C SER A 78 1.42 -8.97 -4.18
N THR A 79 1.41 -7.64 -4.11
CA THR A 79 0.44 -6.78 -4.82
C THR A 79 0.93 -6.25 -6.16
N ILE A 80 2.18 -6.52 -6.55
CA ILE A 80 2.76 -6.02 -7.79
C ILE A 80 3.10 -7.16 -8.74
N GLN A 81 3.30 -6.84 -10.01
CA GLN A 81 3.79 -7.79 -11.00
C GLN A 81 5.31 -7.87 -10.92
N ASP A 82 5.85 -9.10 -10.98
CA ASP A 82 7.29 -9.29 -11.03
C ASP A 82 7.83 -8.85 -12.40
N MET A 83 9.07 -8.36 -12.44
CA MET A 83 9.71 -7.81 -13.63
C MET A 83 9.66 -8.79 -14.81
N VAL A 84 9.88 -10.08 -14.54
CA VAL A 84 9.85 -11.14 -15.55
C VAL A 84 8.44 -11.31 -16.12
N THR A 85 7.42 -11.33 -15.25
CA THR A 85 6.02 -11.43 -15.71
C THR A 85 5.51 -10.16 -16.36
N SER A 86 6.01 -8.98 -15.98
CA SER A 86 5.64 -7.71 -16.61
C SER A 86 6.11 -7.62 -18.05
N VAL A 87 7.29 -8.17 -18.37
CA VAL A 87 7.80 -8.21 -19.74
C VAL A 87 7.09 -9.28 -20.56
N ALA A 88 6.91 -10.49 -20.00
CA ALA A 88 6.27 -11.60 -20.71
C ALA A 88 4.81 -11.33 -21.11
N LEU A 89 4.04 -10.64 -20.26
CA LEU A 89 2.63 -10.33 -20.51
C LEU A 89 2.42 -9.07 -21.38
N ARG A 90 3.48 -8.34 -21.74
CA ARG A 90 3.37 -7.13 -22.58
C ARG A 90 3.17 -7.45 -24.07
N ASP A 91 3.66 -8.62 -24.51
CA ASP A 91 3.69 -9.04 -25.91
C ASP A 91 2.70 -10.17 -26.24
N SER A 92 1.75 -10.46 -25.33
CA SER A 92 0.70 -11.49 -25.50
C SER A 92 -0.68 -10.89 -25.73
#